data_AF-A0AAV7FJ86-F1
#
_entry.id   AF-A0AAV7FJ86-F1
#
_cell.length_a   1.000
_cell.length_b   1.000
_cell.length_c   1.000
_cell.angle_alpha   90.00
_cell.angle_beta   90.00
_cell.angle_gamma   90.00
#
_symmetry.space_group_name_H-M   'P 1'
#
loop_
_entity.id
_entity.type
_entity.pdbx_description
1 polymer ?
#
loop_
_entity_poly.entity_id
_entity_poly.type
_entity_poly.pdbx_seq_one_letter_code
_entity_poly.pdbx_strand_id
1 'polypeptide(L)'
;MSNRYSNIYINDGHCFLGLCSAIWTNVFMRCYRGFSVNNATLNRFFALHFVLPFVLAALALMHLIALHDSSGSGNPLGVSGNYDRLPFAPYFIFKDLITIFIFIIILSVFVFFMPNMLGDSENYVMANPMQTPPAIVPE
;
A
#
# COMPACT_ATOMS: atom_id res chain seq x y z
N MET A 1 -19.61 27.41 23.04
CA MET A 1 -20.35 26.31 22.37
C MET A 1 -19.38 25.22 21.87
N SER A 2 -18.51 24.72 22.76
CA SER A 2 -17.33 23.87 22.43
C SER A 2 -17.36 22.49 23.10
N ASN A 3 -18.53 22.01 23.54
CA ASN A 3 -18.64 20.84 24.44
C ASN A 3 -19.59 19.73 23.96
N ARG A 4 -19.93 19.67 22.65
CA ARG A 4 -20.83 18.63 22.12
C ARG A 4 -20.21 17.56 21.23
N TYR A 5 -18.97 17.75 20.76
CA TYR A 5 -18.30 16.74 19.91
C TYR A 5 -17.38 15.79 20.68
N SER A 6 -16.95 16.12 21.90
CA SER A 6 -16.14 15.24 22.74
C SER A 6 -16.93 14.14 23.44
N ASN A 7 -18.26 14.24 23.51
CA ASN A 7 -19.11 13.33 24.28
C ASN A 7 -19.68 12.15 23.48
N ILE A 8 -19.53 12.12 22.15
CA ILE A 8 -20.18 11.10 21.31
C ILE A 8 -19.31 9.82 21.18
N TYR A 9 -18.00 9.90 21.43
CA TYR A 9 -17.11 8.73 21.35
C TYR A 9 -16.77 8.07 22.69
N ILE A 10 -17.35 8.53 23.81
CA ILE A 10 -16.91 8.13 25.16
C ILE A 10 -17.95 7.29 25.93
N ASN A 11 -19.24 7.30 25.58
CA ASN A 11 -20.27 6.81 26.51
C ASN A 11 -21.00 5.50 26.19
N ASP A 12 -20.76 4.82 25.07
CA ASP A 12 -21.49 3.57 24.79
C ASP A 12 -20.58 2.34 24.77
N GLY A 13 -20.48 1.69 25.93
CA GLY A 13 -20.35 0.23 26.00
C GLY A 13 -19.01 -0.37 26.45
N HIS A 14 -18.96 -0.73 27.74
CA HIS A 14 -18.22 -1.87 28.31
C HIS A 14 -16.71 -1.72 28.63
N CYS A 15 -16.53 -1.37 29.91
CA CYS A 15 -15.34 -1.34 30.76
C CYS A 15 -14.64 -2.71 30.94
N PHE A 16 -14.22 -3.36 29.84
CA PHE A 16 -13.17 -4.40 29.84
C PHE A 16 -12.13 -4.17 28.71
N LEU A 17 -12.43 -3.21 27.82
CA LEU A 17 -11.63 -2.75 26.68
C LEU A 17 -11.13 -1.30 26.85
N GLY A 18 -11.15 -0.74 28.07
CA GLY A 18 -10.76 0.65 28.32
C GLY A 18 -9.28 0.92 28.02
N LEU A 19 -8.40 -0.05 28.27
CA LEU A 19 -6.98 0.02 27.87
C LEU A 19 -6.84 -0.04 26.34
N CYS A 20 -7.61 -0.89 25.66
CA CYS A 20 -7.59 -0.98 24.19
C CYS A 20 -8.07 0.34 23.56
N SER A 21 -9.17 0.93 24.04
CA SER A 21 -9.71 2.20 23.55
C SER A 21 -8.81 3.41 23.89
N ALA A 22 -8.21 3.45 25.09
CA ALA A 22 -7.27 4.49 25.46
C ALA A 22 -5.96 4.38 24.67
N ILE A 23 -5.40 3.17 24.52
CA ILE A 23 -4.19 2.95 23.72
C ILE A 23 -4.47 3.30 22.25
N TRP A 24 -5.62 2.89 21.72
CA TRP A 24 -6.05 3.19 20.37
C TRP A 24 -6.14 4.70 20.13
N THR A 25 -6.90 5.44 20.94
CA THR A 25 -7.02 6.90 20.80
C THR A 25 -5.67 7.62 20.93
N ASN A 26 -4.80 7.14 21.83
CA ASN A 26 -3.43 7.66 21.96
C ASN A 26 -2.56 7.35 20.73
N VAL A 27 -2.68 6.17 20.12
CA VAL A 27 -1.96 5.80 18.89
C VAL A 27 -2.39 6.71 17.74
N PHE A 28 -3.69 6.90 17.52
CA PHE A 28 -4.20 7.78 16.47
C PHE A 28 -3.78 9.23 16.68
N MET A 29 -3.90 9.74 17.91
CA MET A 29 -3.48 11.10 18.25
C MET A 29 -1.96 11.28 18.08
N ARG A 30 -1.16 10.23 18.30
CA ARG A 30 0.29 10.24 18.09
C ARG A 30 0.66 10.22 16.61
N CYS A 31 -0.05 9.44 15.80
CA CYS A 31 0.08 9.41 14.34
C CYS A 31 -0.24 10.78 13.74
N TYR A 32 -1.43 11.31 14.06
CA TYR A 32 -1.89 12.61 13.57
C TYR A 32 -1.23 13.82 14.26
N ARG A 33 -0.48 13.58 15.34
CA ARG A 33 0.16 14.64 16.16
C ARG A 33 -0.84 15.74 16.55
N GLY A 34 -2.08 15.35 16.81
CA GLY A 34 -3.24 16.22 16.97
C GLY A 34 -4.56 15.45 16.90
N PHE A 35 -5.67 16.17 17.01
CA PHE A 35 -7.03 15.59 17.03
C PHE A 35 -7.63 15.37 15.63
N SER A 36 -6.99 15.87 14.58
CA SER A 36 -7.44 15.76 13.20
C SER A 36 -6.26 15.70 12.22
N VAL A 37 -6.54 15.27 11.00
CA VAL A 37 -5.59 15.29 9.88
C VAL A 37 -5.22 16.75 9.58
N ASN A 38 -3.91 17.03 9.60
CA ASN A 38 -3.37 18.37 9.45
C ASN A 38 -2.01 18.33 8.73
N ASN A 39 -1.35 19.49 8.59
CA ASN A 39 -0.05 19.59 7.92
C ASN A 39 1.05 18.69 8.55
N ALA A 40 1.03 18.49 9.87
CA ALA A 40 2.00 17.59 10.53
C ALA A 40 1.79 16.12 10.14
N THR A 41 0.57 15.74 9.80
CA THR A 41 0.23 14.38 9.31
C THR A 41 0.70 14.16 7.89
N LEU A 42 0.49 15.14 7.01
CA LEU A 42 0.90 15.10 5.61
C LEU A 42 2.42 14.99 5.47
N ASN A 43 3.17 15.81 6.23
CA ASN A 43 4.63 15.75 6.22
C ASN A 43 5.20 14.40 6.71
N ARG A 44 4.50 13.72 7.62
CA ARG A 44 4.90 12.39 8.09
C ARG A 44 4.55 11.30 7.09
N PHE A 45 3.38 11.36 6.47
CA PHE A 45 3.02 10.43 5.41
C PHE A 45 3.95 10.58 4.21
N PHE A 46 4.36 11.80 3.86
CA PHE A 46 5.38 12.01 2.84
C PHE A 46 6.73 11.37 3.23
N ALA A 47 7.19 11.59 4.47
CA ALA A 47 8.43 10.97 4.95
C ALA A 47 8.35 9.43 4.98
N LEU A 48 7.21 8.85 5.40
CA LEU A 48 6.99 7.41 5.39
C LEU A 48 6.91 6.86 3.96
N HIS A 49 6.17 7.53 3.07
CA HIS A 49 6.06 7.14 1.67
C HIS A 49 7.41 7.18 0.96
N PHE A 50 8.32 8.07 1.36
CA PHE A 50 9.69 8.08 0.85
C PHE A 50 10.53 6.91 1.37
N VAL A 51 10.41 6.56 2.66
CA VAL A 51 11.24 5.51 3.28
C VAL A 51 10.74 4.09 2.95
N LEU A 52 9.42 3.88 2.86
CA LEU A 52 8.81 2.57 2.66
C LEU A 52 9.28 1.82 1.39
N PRO A 53 9.42 2.46 0.22
CA PRO A 53 9.94 1.81 -0.99
C PRO A 53 11.33 1.17 -0.79
N PHE A 54 12.21 1.80 -0.01
CA PHE A 54 13.53 1.24 0.28
C PHE A 54 13.46 0.04 1.22
N VAL A 55 12.56 0.07 2.20
CA VAL A 55 12.30 -1.09 3.07
C VAL A 55 11.75 -2.26 2.25
N LEU A 56 10.81 -2.00 1.34
CA LEU A 56 10.27 -3.02 0.44
C LEU A 56 11.34 -3.58 -0.51
N ALA A 57 12.24 -2.74 -1.03
CA ALA A 57 13.37 -3.19 -1.84
C ALA A 57 14.30 -4.14 -1.05
N ALA A 58 14.59 -3.83 0.21
CA ALA A 58 15.39 -4.70 1.08
C ALA A 58 14.69 -6.04 1.36
N LEU A 59 13.37 -6.02 1.60
CA LEU A 59 12.57 -7.23 1.77
C LEU A 59 12.50 -8.06 0.47
N ALA A 60 12.40 -7.42 -0.69
CA ALA A 60 12.44 -8.09 -1.98
C ALA A 60 13.79 -8.79 -2.23
N LEU A 61 14.91 -8.15 -1.88
CA LEU A 61 16.23 -8.78 -1.95
C LEU A 61 16.35 -9.98 -0.99
N MET A 62 15.88 -9.84 0.25
CA MET A 62 15.84 -10.94 1.22
C MET A 62 15.00 -12.11 0.70
N HIS A 63 13.86 -11.81 0.06
CA HIS A 63 13.01 -12.81 -0.58
C HIS A 63 13.73 -13.54 -1.73
N LEU A 64 14.49 -12.81 -2.57
CA LEU A 64 15.28 -13.42 -3.65
C LEU A 64 16.41 -14.32 -3.13
N ILE A 65 17.10 -13.92 -2.05
CA ILE A 65 18.12 -14.75 -1.40
C ILE A 65 17.47 -16.02 -0.85
N ALA A 66 16.34 -15.89 -0.15
CA ALA A 66 15.60 -17.04 0.37
C ALA A 66 15.20 -17.99 -0.76
N LEU A 67 14.70 -17.47 -1.90
CA LEU A 67 14.34 -18.28 -3.07
C LEU A 67 15.55 -19.01 -3.66
N HIS A 68 16.70 -18.32 -3.78
CA HIS A 68 17.91 -18.87 -4.35
C HIS A 68 18.50 -19.99 -3.49
N ASP A 69 18.51 -19.82 -2.16
CA ASP A 69 19.21 -20.73 -1.26
C ASP A 69 18.36 -21.93 -0.80
N SER A 70 17.04 -21.77 -0.65
CA SER A 70 16.20 -22.80 -0.01
C SER A 70 15.64 -23.86 -0.96
N SER A 71 15.17 -23.51 -2.15
CA SER A 71 14.46 -24.47 -3.03
C SER A 71 14.49 -24.15 -4.53
N GLY A 72 14.90 -22.94 -4.92
CA GLY A 72 14.74 -22.47 -6.29
C GLY A 72 13.26 -22.26 -6.66
N SER A 73 12.97 -22.10 -7.95
CA SER A 73 11.61 -21.96 -8.45
C SER A 73 10.86 -23.29 -8.46
N GLY A 74 9.57 -23.26 -8.09
CA GLY A 74 8.66 -24.41 -8.27
C GLY A 74 8.29 -24.63 -9.75
N ASN A 75 7.82 -25.83 -10.08
CA ASN A 75 7.31 -26.16 -11.41
C ASN A 75 5.81 -26.46 -11.37
N PRO A 76 5.08 -26.33 -12.49
CA PRO A 76 3.63 -26.56 -12.53
C PRO A 76 3.21 -28.00 -12.18
N LEU A 77 4.14 -28.94 -12.25
CA LEU A 77 3.93 -30.34 -11.90
C LEU A 77 4.09 -30.60 -10.39
N GLY A 78 4.61 -29.63 -9.62
CA GLY A 78 4.84 -29.76 -8.18
C GLY A 78 5.90 -30.80 -7.77
N VAL A 79 6.65 -31.34 -8.74
CA VAL A 79 7.71 -32.34 -8.51
C VAL A 79 9.08 -31.66 -8.39
N SER A 80 10.11 -32.36 -7.95
CA SER A 80 11.45 -31.76 -7.86
C SER A 80 11.98 -31.40 -9.26
N GLY A 81 12.34 -30.12 -9.44
CA GLY A 81 12.93 -29.60 -10.69
C GLY A 81 14.41 -29.93 -10.87
N ASN A 82 14.96 -30.86 -10.09
CA ASN A 82 16.40 -31.18 -10.11
C ASN A 82 16.81 -31.97 -11.35
N TYR A 83 15.86 -32.71 -11.95
CA TYR A 83 16.12 -33.59 -13.08
C TYR A 83 16.24 -32.86 -14.42
N ASP A 84 15.63 -31.69 -14.55
CA ASP A 84 15.62 -30.89 -15.78
C ASP A 84 15.73 -29.40 -15.44
N ARG A 85 16.97 -28.91 -15.33
CA ARG A 85 17.28 -27.50 -15.07
C ARG A 85 17.86 -26.86 -16.32
N LEU A 86 17.21 -25.79 -16.78
CA LEU A 86 17.72 -24.92 -17.83
C LEU A 86 18.49 -23.74 -17.21
N PRO A 87 19.55 -23.24 -17.89
CA PRO A 87 20.23 -22.02 -17.45
C PRO A 87 19.32 -20.80 -17.57
N PHE A 88 19.48 -19.83 -16.66
CA PHE A 88 18.68 -18.60 -16.64
C PHE A 88 18.84 -17.78 -17.92
N ALA A 89 20.08 -17.53 -18.33
CA ALA A 89 20.41 -16.98 -19.64
C ALA A 89 20.70 -18.11 -20.63
N PRO A 90 20.15 -18.09 -21.87
CA PRO A 90 19.38 -17.00 -22.49
C PRO A 90 17.85 -17.11 -22.31
N TYR A 91 17.34 -18.28 -21.93
CA TYR A 91 15.92 -18.64 -22.08
C TYR A 91 14.96 -17.75 -21.27
N PHE A 92 15.22 -17.58 -19.97
CA PHE A 92 14.32 -16.82 -19.10
C PHE A 92 14.48 -15.31 -19.31
N ILE A 93 15.67 -14.83 -19.68
CA ILE A 93 15.88 -13.42 -20.06
C ILE A 93 14.98 -13.02 -21.24
N PHE A 94 14.98 -13.79 -22.33
CA PHE A 94 14.12 -13.46 -23.49
C PHE A 94 12.64 -13.63 -23.19
N LYS A 95 12.27 -14.63 -22.38
CA LYS A 95 10.89 -14.83 -21.94
C LYS A 95 10.37 -13.63 -21.13
N ASP A 96 11.15 -13.16 -20.16
CA ASP A 96 10.78 -12.03 -19.31
C ASP A 96 10.78 -10.71 -20.09
N LEU A 97 11.67 -10.57 -21.08
CA LEU A 97 11.68 -9.39 -21.93
C LEU A 97 10.38 -9.23 -22.75
N ILE A 98 9.84 -10.33 -23.28
CA ILE A 98 8.56 -10.31 -24.00
C ILE A 98 7.43 -9.82 -23.09
N THR A 99 7.35 -10.31 -21.85
CA THR A 99 6.30 -9.91 -20.91
C THR A 99 6.47 -8.47 -20.43
N ILE A 100 7.71 -7.99 -20.25
CA ILE A 100 8.00 -6.58 -19.95
C ILE A 100 7.51 -5.66 -21.07
N PHE A 101 7.74 -6.01 -22.34
CA PHE A 101 7.25 -5.20 -23.46
C PHE A 101 5.71 -5.18 -23.52
N ILE A 102 5.06 -6.32 -23.30
CA ILE A 102 3.59 -6.39 -23.23
C ILE A 102 3.07 -5.49 -22.08
N PHE A 103 3.68 -5.57 -20.90
CA PHE A 103 3.32 -4.74 -19.76
C PHE A 103 3.48 -3.24 -20.07
N ILE A 104 4.60 -2.83 -20.68
CA ILE A 104 4.86 -1.43 -21.04
C ILE A 104 3.83 -0.93 -22.07
N ILE A 105 3.46 -1.74 -23.06
CA ILE A 105 2.44 -1.35 -24.05
C ILE A 105 1.10 -1.12 -23.36
N ILE A 106 0.66 -2.04 -22.49
CA ILE A 106 -0.59 -1.90 -21.75
C ILE A 106 -0.56 -0.65 -20.86
N LEU A 107 0.52 -0.46 -20.08
CA LEU A 107 0.70 0.72 -19.23
C LEU A 107 0.68 2.02 -20.05
N SER A 108 1.32 2.02 -21.22
CA SER A 108 1.34 3.18 -22.13
C SER A 108 -0.06 3.52 -22.63
N VAL A 109 -0.91 2.53 -22.89
CA VAL A 109 -2.30 2.78 -23.30
C VAL A 109 -3.07 3.52 -22.20
N PHE A 110 -2.93 3.09 -20.94
CA PHE A 110 -3.54 3.79 -19.81
C PHE A 110 -2.98 5.20 -19.64
N VAL A 111 -1.65 5.37 -19.67
CA VAL A 111 -1.02 6.68 -19.44
C VAL A 111 -1.35 7.69 -20.54
N PHE A 112 -1.34 7.28 -21.82
CA PHE A 112 -1.49 8.22 -22.94
C PHE A 112 -2.94 8.41 -23.40
N PHE A 113 -3.75 7.35 -23.48
CA PHE A 113 -5.10 7.45 -24.04
C PHE A 113 -6.18 7.60 -22.96
N MET A 114 -5.92 7.12 -21.75
CA MET A 114 -6.95 6.95 -20.71
C MET A 114 -6.41 7.21 -19.27
N PRO A 115 -5.75 8.36 -19.02
CA PRO A 115 -4.99 8.57 -17.77
C PRO A 115 -5.86 8.57 -16.51
N ASN A 116 -7.12 8.97 -16.63
CA ASN A 116 -8.02 9.13 -15.49
C ASN A 116 -8.99 7.96 -15.31
N MET A 117 -8.85 6.88 -16.10
CA MET A 117 -9.78 5.73 -16.05
C MET A 117 -9.75 4.95 -14.74
N LEU A 118 -8.61 4.93 -14.06
CA LEU A 118 -8.40 4.23 -12.79
C LEU A 118 -8.40 5.17 -11.59
N GLY A 119 -8.64 6.47 -11.81
CA GLY A 119 -8.66 7.49 -10.76
C GLY A 119 -10.06 7.99 -10.46
N ASP A 120 -10.23 8.59 -9.29
CA ASP A 120 -11.48 9.25 -8.90
C ASP A 120 -11.45 10.74 -9.27
N SER A 121 -12.53 11.25 -9.86
CA SER A 121 -12.70 12.67 -10.18
C SER A 121 -12.69 13.59 -8.96
N GLU A 122 -13.09 13.09 -7.78
CA GLU A 122 -13.15 13.89 -6.56
C GLU A 122 -11.75 14.31 -6.06
N ASN A 123 -10.70 13.56 -6.43
CA ASN A 123 -9.31 13.85 -6.05
C ASN A 123 -8.69 15.07 -6.78
N TYR A 124 -9.39 15.65 -7.77
CA TYR A 124 -8.97 16.90 -8.41
C TYR A 124 -9.40 18.15 -7.64
N VAL A 125 -10.35 18.02 -6.71
CA VAL A 125 -10.81 19.13 -5.87
C VAL A 125 -9.94 19.19 -4.60
N MET A 126 -9.61 20.39 -4.13
CA MET A 126 -8.86 20.55 -2.89
C MET A 126 -9.62 19.98 -1.69
N ALA A 127 -8.90 19.28 -0.80
CA ALA A 127 -9.50 18.67 0.37
C ALA A 127 -10.16 19.71 1.29
N ASN A 128 -11.42 19.47 1.65
CA ASN A 128 -12.19 20.27 2.59
C ASN A 128 -12.51 19.45 3.86
N PRO A 129 -11.92 19.77 5.03
CA PRO A 129 -12.18 19.03 6.27
C PRO A 129 -13.64 19.10 6.76
N MET A 130 -14.42 20.07 6.27
CA MET A 130 -15.80 20.30 6.71
C MET A 130 -16.83 19.63 5.80
N GLN A 131 -16.42 19.06 4.67
CA GLN A 131 -17.30 18.48 3.68
C GLN A 131 -16.74 17.16 3.17
N THR A 132 -17.48 16.09 3.39
CA THR A 132 -17.24 14.81 2.73
C THR A 132 -17.90 14.81 1.34
N PRO A 133 -17.20 14.43 0.27
CA PRO A 133 -17.82 14.23 -1.04
C PRO A 133 -19.00 13.24 -0.94
N PRO A 134 -20.05 13.41 -1.77
CA PRO A 134 -21.22 12.53 -1.73
C PRO A 134 -20.93 11.11 -2.21
N ALA A 135 -19.90 10.91 -3.05
CA ALA A 135 -19.45 9.61 -3.53
C ALA A 135 -18.00 9.38 -3.05
N ILE A 136 -17.84 8.77 -1.87
CA ILE A 136 -16.52 8.34 -1.38
C ILE A 136 -16.33 6.88 -1.75
N VAL A 137 -15.31 6.59 -2.53
CA VAL A 137 -14.93 5.23 -2.93
C VAL A 137 -13.44 5.05 -2.65
N PRO A 138 -13.02 3.93 -2.03
CA PRO A 138 -11.59 3.62 -1.93
C PRO A 138 -11.01 3.32 -3.31
N GLU A 139 -9.77 3.73 -3.53
CA GLU A 139 -8.94 3.31 -4.68
C GLU A 139 -8.59 1.81 -4.67
#